data_AF-A0A537LCC3-F1
#
_entry.id   AF-A0A537LCC3-F1
#
_cell.length_a   1.000
_cell.length_b   1.000
_cell.length_c   1.000
_cell.angle_alpha   90.00
_cell.angle_beta   90.00
_cell.angle_gamma   90.00
#
_symmetry.space_group_name_H-M   'P 1'
#
loop_
_entity.id
_entity.type
_entity.pdbx_description
1 polymer ?
#
loop_
_entity_poly.entity_id
_entity_poly.type
_entity_poly.pdbx_seq_one_letter_code
_entity_poly.pdbx_strand_id
1 'polypeptide(L)'
;AITYTNTGGGTITFGAVAAPVADAASQAIRSNLVSQYNNIIAQITTTAQDASFNGINLLNGDNLKLTFNETGKSTLSITGVTYNATGLGLNALVAGTDFKDNNSANKVLTAISSASALLRTEASTLGSNLSIVQIRQDFSKNLINVLQTGSANLTLADTNEEAANSQALATRQSIAVSALALANQSQQSVLQLLR
;
A
#
# COMPACT_ATOMS: atom_id res chain seq x y z
N ALA A 1 -32.49 12.59 55.70
CA ALA A 1 -32.12 12.80 57.11
C ALA A 1 -32.12 11.44 57.79
N ILE A 2 -31.08 11.12 58.55
CA ILE A 2 -31.06 9.89 59.36
C ILE A 2 -31.35 10.31 60.79
N THR A 3 -32.42 9.76 61.36
CA THR A 3 -32.88 10.09 62.71
C THR A 3 -32.45 8.99 63.67
N TYR A 4 -31.67 9.35 64.69
CA TYR A 4 -31.33 8.45 65.78
C TYR A 4 -32.08 8.89 67.04
N THR A 5 -32.76 7.94 67.67
CA THR A 5 -33.41 8.15 68.98
C THR A 5 -32.44 7.68 70.05
N ASN A 6 -31.92 8.59 70.88
CA ASN A 6 -31.10 8.20 72.04
C ASN A 6 -32.01 7.80 73.21
N THR A 7 -31.54 6.89 74.06
CA THR A 7 -32.20 6.32 75.25
C THR A 7 -32.67 7.36 76.29
N GLY A 8 -32.31 8.64 76.12
CA GLY A 8 -32.75 9.78 76.95
C GLY A 8 -33.88 10.63 76.38
N GLY A 9 -34.59 10.20 75.31
CA GLY A 9 -35.78 10.89 74.80
C GLY A 9 -35.53 12.11 73.91
N GLY A 10 -34.26 12.48 73.67
CA GLY A 10 -33.89 13.52 72.71
C GLY A 10 -33.67 12.96 71.30
N THR A 11 -34.36 13.53 70.31
CA THR A 11 -34.16 13.19 68.89
C THR A 11 -33.08 14.10 68.29
N ILE A 12 -31.95 13.53 67.85
CA ILE A 12 -30.95 14.27 67.09
C ILE A 12 -31.23 14.08 65.60
N THR A 13 -31.58 15.18 64.94
CA THR A 13 -31.82 15.20 63.49
C THR A 13 -30.61 15.78 62.79
N PHE A 14 -29.86 14.95 62.07
CA PHE A 14 -28.84 15.45 61.16
C PHE A 14 -29.52 15.99 59.90
N GLY A 15 -29.29 17.28 59.61
CA GLY A 15 -29.74 17.91 58.37
C GLY A 15 -29.27 17.13 57.14
N ALA A 16 -30.04 17.17 56.06
CA ALA A 16 -29.61 16.57 54.80
C ALA A 16 -28.24 17.16 54.40
N VAL A 17 -27.26 16.30 54.10
CA VAL A 17 -26.00 16.75 53.51
C VAL A 17 -26.33 17.45 52.20
N ALA A 18 -25.90 18.71 52.07
CA ALA A 18 -26.06 19.45 50.82
C ALA A 18 -25.33 18.68 49.71
N ALA A 19 -25.96 18.59 48.54
CA ALA A 19 -25.27 18.03 47.38
C ALA A 19 -23.97 18.82 47.14
N PRO A 20 -22.86 18.16 46.79
CA PRO A 20 -21.61 18.86 46.50
C PRO A 20 -21.85 19.93 45.44
N VAL A 21 -21.35 21.15 45.70
CA VAL A 21 -21.48 22.27 44.77
C VAL A 21 -20.67 21.95 43.51
N ALA A 22 -21.32 22.02 42.36
CA ALA A 22 -20.66 21.78 41.09
C ALA A 22 -19.74 22.95 40.74
N ASP A 23 -18.45 22.69 40.54
CA ASP A 23 -17.49 23.70 40.10
C ASP A 23 -17.74 24.05 38.62
N ALA A 24 -18.25 25.26 38.39
CA ALA A 24 -18.56 25.77 37.05
C ALA A 24 -17.31 25.85 36.14
N ALA A 25 -16.14 26.18 36.69
CA ALA A 25 -14.91 26.28 35.91
C ALA A 25 -14.46 24.89 35.44
N SER A 26 -14.44 23.90 36.33
CA SER A 26 -14.14 22.51 35.99
C SER A 26 -15.11 21.93 34.96
N GLN A 27 -16.41 22.24 35.07
CA GLN A 27 -17.41 21.78 34.09
C GLN A 27 -17.23 22.42 32.72
N ALA A 28 -16.88 23.71 32.66
CA ALA A 28 -16.57 24.39 31.41
C ALA A 28 -15.33 23.78 30.72
N ILE A 29 -14.28 23.47 31.49
CA ILE A 29 -13.07 22.81 30.97
C ILE A 29 -13.42 21.42 30.39
N ARG A 30 -14.18 20.60 31.13
CA ARG A 30 -14.57 19.25 30.67
C ARG A 30 -15.45 19.31 29.42
N SER A 31 -16.38 20.27 29.35
CA SER A 31 -17.19 20.51 28.16
C SER A 31 -16.33 20.86 26.94
N ASN A 32 -15.33 21.73 27.12
CA ASN A 32 -14.37 22.06 26.06
C ASN A 32 -13.56 20.84 25.60
N LEU A 33 -13.12 19.98 26.52
CA LEU A 33 -12.41 18.73 26.17
C LEU A 33 -13.30 17.74 25.41
N VAL A 34 -14.58 17.61 25.78
CA VAL A 34 -15.56 16.81 25.03
C VAL A 34 -15.69 17.36 23.60
N SER A 35 -15.82 18.67 23.43
CA SER A 35 -15.88 19.30 22.11
C SER A 35 -14.61 19.04 21.28
N GLN A 36 -13.43 19.21 21.88
CA GLN A 36 -12.14 18.92 21.21
C GLN A 36 -12.05 17.46 20.78
N TYR A 37 -12.40 16.52 21.66
CA TYR A 37 -12.43 15.10 21.32
C TYR A 37 -13.37 14.82 20.14
N ASN A 38 -14.59 15.35 20.18
CA ASN A 38 -15.58 15.16 19.13
C ASN A 38 -15.11 15.72 17.78
N ASN A 39 -14.43 16.88 17.79
CA ASN A 39 -13.83 17.45 16.59
C ASN A 39 -12.71 16.55 16.03
N ILE A 40 -11.86 15.98 16.89
CA ILE A 40 -10.77 15.08 16.46
C ILE A 40 -11.34 13.80 15.85
N ILE A 41 -12.34 13.17 16.46
CA ILE A 41 -12.91 11.93 15.88
C ILE A 41 -13.70 12.21 14.58
N ALA A 42 -14.27 13.41 14.43
CA ALA A 42 -14.80 13.86 13.15
C ALA A 42 -13.69 13.98 12.10
N GLN A 43 -12.54 14.57 12.44
CA GLN A 43 -11.37 14.65 11.55
C GLN A 43 -10.80 13.27 11.20
N ILE A 44 -10.78 12.32 12.13
CA ILE A 44 -10.41 10.91 11.85
C ILE A 44 -11.35 10.34 10.79
N THR A 45 -12.65 10.58 10.96
CA THR A 45 -13.68 10.09 10.02
C THR A 45 -13.55 10.73 8.64
N THR A 46 -13.28 12.03 8.54
CA THR A 46 -13.05 12.68 7.24
C THR A 46 -11.76 12.19 6.59
N THR A 47 -10.67 12.08 7.36
CA THR A 47 -9.38 11.60 6.86
C THR A 47 -9.49 10.17 6.32
N ALA A 48 -10.19 9.29 7.04
CA ALA A 48 -10.43 7.92 6.58
C ALA A 48 -11.26 7.88 5.29
N GLN A 49 -12.25 8.76 5.12
CA GLN A 49 -13.04 8.88 3.89
C GLN A 49 -12.24 9.45 2.71
N ASP A 50 -11.34 10.40 2.98
CA ASP A 50 -10.55 11.09 1.96
C ASP A 50 -9.35 10.26 1.47
N ALA A 51 -8.95 9.21 2.19
CA ALA A 51 -7.81 8.32 1.90
C ALA A 51 -7.99 7.39 0.67
N SER A 52 -8.72 7.85 -0.33
CA SER A 52 -8.98 7.13 -1.57
C SER A 52 -7.85 7.31 -2.60
N PHE A 53 -7.58 6.27 -3.38
CA PHE A 53 -6.71 6.33 -4.56
C PHE A 53 -7.40 5.66 -5.74
N ASN A 54 -7.51 6.37 -6.87
CA ASN A 54 -8.20 5.90 -8.07
C ASN A 54 -9.61 5.30 -7.79
N GLY A 55 -10.34 5.89 -6.84
CA GLY A 55 -11.68 5.44 -6.45
C GLY A 55 -11.74 4.23 -5.52
N ILE A 56 -10.61 3.77 -4.99
CA ILE A 56 -10.54 2.69 -3.99
C ILE A 56 -10.10 3.28 -2.66
N ASN A 57 -10.87 3.05 -1.60
CA ASN A 57 -10.54 3.46 -0.24
C ASN A 57 -10.47 2.24 0.72
N LEU A 58 -9.25 1.81 1.01
CA LEU A 58 -8.98 0.67 1.90
C LEU A 58 -9.34 0.92 3.37
N LEU A 59 -9.53 2.18 3.78
CA LEU A 59 -9.96 2.57 5.13
C LEU A 59 -11.46 2.78 5.26
N ASN A 60 -12.20 2.71 4.15
CA ASN A 60 -13.65 2.85 4.09
C ASN A 60 -14.35 1.60 3.56
N GLY A 61 -13.68 0.44 3.61
CA GLY A 61 -14.26 -0.87 3.29
C GLY A 61 -14.10 -1.34 1.84
N ASP A 62 -13.41 -0.57 0.98
CA ASP A 62 -13.16 -1.02 -0.39
C ASP A 62 -12.03 -2.05 -0.44
N ASN A 63 -12.15 -3.02 -1.34
CA ASN A 63 -11.12 -4.03 -1.55
C ASN A 63 -10.26 -3.69 -2.76
N LEU A 64 -8.97 -3.99 -2.68
CA LEU A 64 -8.03 -3.87 -3.80
C LEU A 64 -7.55 -5.24 -4.25
N LYS A 65 -7.77 -5.56 -5.53
CA LYS A 65 -7.21 -6.74 -6.17
C LYS A 65 -6.07 -6.33 -7.09
N LEU A 66 -4.86 -6.74 -6.74
CA LEU A 66 -3.66 -6.58 -7.57
C LEU A 66 -3.45 -7.85 -8.38
N THR A 67 -3.15 -7.70 -9.66
CA THR A 67 -2.84 -8.81 -10.57
C THR A 67 -1.40 -8.67 -11.05
N PHE A 68 -0.60 -9.72 -10.87
CA PHE A 68 0.84 -9.70 -11.17
C PHE A 68 1.20 -10.36 -12.51
N ASN A 69 0.25 -11.00 -13.19
CA ASN A 69 0.51 -11.65 -14.46
C ASN A 69 -0.66 -11.44 -15.44
N GLU A 70 -0.38 -11.58 -16.73
CA GLU A 70 -1.38 -11.32 -17.78
C GLU A 70 -2.54 -12.32 -17.78
N THR A 71 -2.33 -13.52 -17.21
CA THR A 71 -3.37 -14.55 -17.13
C THR A 71 -4.35 -14.34 -15.98
N GLY A 72 -4.13 -13.36 -15.09
CA GLY A 72 -5.00 -13.10 -13.95
C GLY A 72 -4.95 -14.15 -12.83
N LYS A 73 -4.06 -15.15 -12.93
CA LYS A 73 -3.94 -16.25 -11.95
C LYS A 73 -3.09 -15.88 -10.73
N SER A 74 -2.12 -14.98 -10.91
CA SER A 74 -1.28 -14.50 -9.82
C SER A 74 -1.83 -13.17 -9.31
N THR A 75 -2.43 -13.19 -8.12
CA THR A 75 -3.09 -12.00 -7.56
C THR A 75 -2.80 -11.84 -6.08
N LEU A 76 -2.82 -10.60 -5.61
CA LEU A 76 -2.87 -10.25 -4.19
C LEU A 76 -4.18 -9.50 -3.95
N SER A 77 -5.01 -10.03 -3.07
CA SER A 77 -6.25 -9.37 -2.65
C SER A 77 -6.02 -8.73 -1.29
N ILE A 78 -6.24 -7.43 -1.20
CA ILE A 78 -6.17 -6.63 0.02
C ILE A 78 -7.61 -6.27 0.37
N THR A 79 -8.09 -6.78 1.49
CA THR A 79 -9.44 -6.48 1.99
C THR A 79 -9.39 -5.15 2.73
N GLY A 80 -10.32 -4.26 2.39
CA GLY A 80 -10.48 -3.01 3.10
C GLY A 80 -11.06 -3.20 4.49
N VAL A 81 -10.76 -2.25 5.36
CA VAL A 81 -11.33 -2.12 6.70
C VAL A 81 -12.15 -0.84 6.76
N THR A 82 -13.05 -0.74 7.74
CA THR A 82 -13.79 0.50 8.00
C THR A 82 -13.25 1.15 9.25
N TYR A 83 -12.29 2.07 9.11
CA TYR A 83 -11.61 2.75 10.22
C TYR A 83 -11.96 4.24 10.33
N ASN A 84 -13.24 4.55 10.12
CA ASN A 84 -13.82 5.79 10.64
C ASN A 84 -13.92 5.74 12.18
N ALA A 85 -14.29 6.84 12.83
CA ALA A 85 -14.37 6.89 14.29
C ALA A 85 -15.22 5.75 14.88
N THR A 86 -16.39 5.48 14.30
CA THR A 86 -17.28 4.41 14.76
C THR A 86 -16.67 3.01 14.59
N GLY A 87 -16.03 2.75 13.46
CA GLY A 87 -15.36 1.48 13.17
C GLY A 87 -14.12 1.22 14.03
N LEU A 88 -13.51 2.29 14.54
CA LEU A 88 -12.45 2.24 15.56
C LEU A 88 -12.97 2.15 17.00
N GLY A 89 -14.30 2.14 17.20
CA GLY A 89 -14.91 2.13 18.54
C GLY A 89 -14.82 3.48 19.28
N LEU A 90 -14.60 4.57 18.55
CA LEU A 90 -14.55 5.94 19.08
C LEU A 90 -15.93 6.59 18.92
N ASN A 91 -16.73 6.56 19.98
CA ASN A 91 -18.04 7.19 20.02
C ASN A 91 -17.94 8.67 20.40
N ALA A 92 -18.86 9.49 19.89
CA ALA A 92 -18.96 10.88 20.33
C ALA A 92 -19.34 10.96 21.82
N LEU A 93 -18.72 11.91 22.51
CA LEU A 93 -18.92 12.18 23.94
C LEU A 93 -19.99 13.25 24.12
N VAL A 94 -20.69 13.20 25.24
CA VAL A 94 -21.72 14.16 25.61
C VAL A 94 -21.25 14.95 26.84
N ALA A 95 -21.35 16.29 26.74
CA ALA A 95 -20.96 17.17 27.84
C ALA A 95 -21.87 16.96 29.06
N GLY A 96 -21.26 16.90 30.25
CA GLY A 96 -21.99 16.67 31.51
C GLY A 96 -22.21 15.20 31.87
N THR A 97 -22.07 14.28 30.91
CA THR A 97 -22.07 12.83 31.14
C THR A 97 -20.67 12.23 31.06
N ASP A 98 -19.94 12.57 30.00
CA ASP A 98 -18.59 12.09 29.75
C ASP A 98 -17.54 13.00 30.37
N PHE A 99 -16.37 12.41 30.65
CA PHE A 99 -15.31 13.03 31.45
C PHE A 99 -15.80 13.58 32.80
N LYS A 100 -16.89 13.06 33.37
CA LYS A 100 -17.39 13.48 34.68
C LYS A 100 -16.51 13.00 35.83
N ASP A 101 -15.95 11.81 35.68
CA ASP A 101 -15.15 11.10 36.69
C ASP A 101 -14.02 10.30 36.04
N ASN A 102 -13.18 9.67 36.86
CA ASN A 102 -12.07 8.85 36.36
C ASN A 102 -12.56 7.63 35.56
N ASN A 103 -13.73 7.08 35.89
CA ASN A 103 -14.26 5.91 35.19
C ASN A 103 -14.63 6.24 33.73
N SER A 104 -15.38 7.32 33.51
CA SER A 104 -15.71 7.82 32.17
C SER A 104 -14.47 8.22 31.38
N ALA A 105 -13.49 8.88 32.00
CA ALA A 105 -12.21 9.20 31.36
C ALA A 105 -11.40 7.95 30.98
N ASN A 106 -11.32 6.96 31.86
CA ASN A 106 -10.60 5.71 31.61
C ASN A 106 -11.22 4.89 30.47
N LYS A 107 -12.56 4.89 30.33
CA LYS A 107 -13.24 4.23 29.20
C LYS A 107 -12.79 4.81 27.85
N VAL A 108 -12.73 6.14 27.75
CA VAL A 108 -12.27 6.83 26.54
C VAL A 108 -10.80 6.54 26.28
N LEU A 109 -9.96 6.52 27.32
CA LEU A 109 -8.54 6.17 27.19
C LEU A 109 -8.35 4.74 26.67
N THR A 110 -9.12 3.78 27.18
CA THR A 110 -9.10 2.39 26.69
C THR A 110 -9.53 2.33 25.23
N ALA A 111 -10.62 3.02 24.84
CA ALA A 111 -11.08 3.05 23.45
C ALA A 111 -10.03 3.62 22.49
N ILE A 112 -9.38 4.74 22.86
CA ILE A 112 -8.28 5.33 22.07
C ILE A 112 -7.09 4.37 21.96
N SER A 113 -6.74 3.69 23.05
CA SER A 113 -5.62 2.74 23.07
C SER A 113 -5.90 1.54 22.15
N SER A 114 -7.12 1.01 22.18
CA SER A 114 -7.56 -0.05 21.29
C SER A 114 -7.59 0.40 19.82
N ALA A 115 -8.13 1.59 19.53
CA ALA A 115 -8.13 2.16 18.19
C ALA A 115 -6.69 2.33 17.63
N SER A 116 -5.77 2.84 18.45
CA SER A 116 -4.36 2.96 18.10
C SER A 116 -3.71 1.61 17.78
N ALA A 117 -4.00 0.58 18.58
CA ALA A 117 -3.52 -0.78 18.32
C ALA A 117 -4.04 -1.33 16.99
N LEU A 118 -5.33 -1.16 16.68
CA LEU A 118 -5.92 -1.57 15.39
C LEU A 118 -5.26 -0.86 14.21
N LEU A 119 -5.06 0.46 14.30
CA LEU A 119 -4.39 1.23 13.25
C LEU A 119 -2.94 0.77 13.02
N ARG A 120 -2.21 0.44 14.10
CA ARG A 120 -0.84 -0.08 13.99
C ARG A 120 -0.79 -1.47 13.36
N THR A 121 -1.73 -2.34 13.70
CA THR A 121 -1.85 -3.67 13.08
C THR A 121 -2.14 -3.54 11.59
N GLU A 122 -3.06 -2.66 11.20
CA GLU A 122 -3.38 -2.44 9.79
C GLU A 122 -2.21 -1.83 9.02
N ALA A 123 -1.54 -0.83 9.59
CA ALA A 123 -0.33 -0.28 8.99
C ALA A 123 0.76 -1.35 8.76
N SER A 124 0.90 -2.31 9.69
CA SER A 124 1.81 -3.44 9.53
C SER A 124 1.38 -4.39 8.42
N THR A 125 0.08 -4.66 8.29
CA THR A 125 -0.49 -5.47 7.21
C THR A 125 -0.27 -4.82 5.85
N LEU A 126 -0.60 -3.53 5.72
CA LEU A 126 -0.37 -2.75 4.51
C LEU A 126 1.11 -2.66 4.16
N GLY A 127 1.99 -2.50 5.16
CA GLY A 127 3.44 -2.52 4.96
C GLY A 127 3.95 -3.86 4.43
N SER A 128 3.44 -4.98 4.97
CA SER A 128 3.78 -6.33 4.48
C SER A 128 3.30 -6.55 3.05
N ASN A 129 2.08 -6.10 2.71
CA ASN A 129 1.55 -6.13 1.35
C ASN A 129 2.42 -5.30 0.39
N LEU A 130 2.86 -4.11 0.82
CA LEU A 130 3.77 -3.27 0.04
C LEU A 130 5.10 -3.97 -0.25
N SER A 131 5.70 -4.64 0.75
CA SER A 131 6.92 -5.42 0.55
C SER A 131 6.73 -6.53 -0.48
N ILE A 132 5.58 -7.23 -0.47
CA ILE A 132 5.26 -8.24 -1.49
C ILE A 132 5.21 -7.59 -2.89
N VAL A 133 4.53 -6.45 -3.02
CA VAL A 133 4.41 -5.73 -4.30
C VAL A 133 5.79 -5.26 -4.80
N GLN A 134 6.65 -4.75 -3.93
CA GLN A 134 8.02 -4.33 -4.27
C GLN A 134 8.86 -5.52 -4.75
N ILE A 135 8.87 -6.63 -4.02
CA ILE A 135 9.59 -7.85 -4.41
C ILE A 135 9.12 -8.36 -5.79
N ARG A 136 7.80 -8.35 -6.03
CA ARG A 136 7.22 -8.75 -7.32
C ARG A 136 7.60 -7.80 -8.45
N GLN A 137 7.63 -6.50 -8.17
CA GLN A 137 8.07 -5.49 -9.14
C GLN A 137 9.53 -5.72 -9.53
N ASP A 138 10.42 -5.93 -8.56
CA ASP A 138 11.84 -6.14 -8.81
C ASP A 138 12.11 -7.45 -9.54
N PHE A 139 11.46 -8.55 -9.14
CA PHE A 139 11.51 -9.81 -9.87
C PHE A 139 11.11 -9.63 -11.34
N SER A 140 10.01 -8.91 -11.59
CA SER A 140 9.50 -8.71 -12.95
C SER A 140 10.46 -7.87 -13.79
N LYS A 141 11.04 -6.80 -13.23
CA LYS A 141 12.08 -6.00 -13.91
C LYS A 141 13.31 -6.84 -14.25
N ASN A 142 13.79 -7.65 -13.30
CA ASN A 142 14.94 -8.52 -13.53
C ASN A 142 14.65 -9.58 -14.59
N LEU A 143 13.46 -10.19 -14.56
CA LEU A 143 13.04 -11.14 -15.57
C LEU A 143 12.94 -10.50 -16.96
N ILE A 144 12.40 -9.28 -17.06
CA ILE A 144 12.36 -8.52 -18.33
C ILE A 144 13.77 -8.28 -18.85
N ASN A 145 14.71 -7.84 -18.01
CA ASN A 145 16.10 -7.60 -18.42
C ASN A 145 16.77 -8.89 -18.93
N VAL A 146 16.62 -10.00 -18.22
CA VAL A 146 17.16 -11.31 -18.64
C VAL A 146 16.55 -11.75 -19.97
N LEU A 147 15.23 -11.61 -20.13
CA LEU A 147 14.55 -11.97 -21.38
C LEU A 147 14.96 -11.06 -22.55
N GLN A 148 15.18 -9.77 -22.31
CA GLN A 148 15.69 -8.84 -23.33
C GLN A 148 17.09 -9.26 -23.78
N THR A 149 18.02 -9.49 -22.84
CA THR A 149 19.38 -9.96 -23.19
C THR A 149 19.34 -11.33 -23.87
N GLY A 150 18.52 -12.26 -23.37
CA GLY A 150 18.35 -13.58 -23.97
C GLY A 150 17.82 -13.50 -25.41
N SER A 151 16.81 -12.67 -25.66
CA SER A 151 16.28 -12.43 -27.01
C SER A 151 17.33 -11.80 -27.92
N ALA A 152 18.07 -10.80 -27.43
CA ALA A 152 19.14 -10.17 -28.19
C ALA A 152 20.19 -11.21 -28.59
N ASN A 153 20.66 -12.05 -27.67
CA ASN A 153 21.62 -13.12 -27.98
C ASN A 153 21.11 -14.16 -28.97
N LEU A 154 19.80 -14.44 -29.00
CA LEU A 154 19.20 -15.36 -29.99
C LEU A 154 19.00 -14.73 -31.37
N THR A 155 18.88 -13.41 -31.45
CA THR A 155 18.58 -12.69 -32.70
C THR A 155 19.77 -11.95 -33.29
N LEU A 156 20.75 -11.58 -32.47
CA LEU A 156 21.96 -10.88 -32.91
C LEU A 156 22.90 -11.89 -33.56
N ALA A 157 23.23 -11.64 -34.81
CA ALA A 157 24.29 -12.39 -35.50
C ALA A 157 25.65 -12.01 -34.92
N ASP A 158 26.58 -12.98 -34.86
CA ASP A 158 27.97 -12.71 -34.49
C ASP A 158 28.62 -11.89 -35.61
N THR A 159 28.95 -10.63 -35.32
CA THR A 159 29.53 -9.72 -36.29
C THR A 159 30.88 -10.19 -36.82
N ASN A 160 31.63 -11.00 -36.06
CA ASN A 160 32.91 -11.54 -36.52
C ASN A 160 32.69 -12.71 -37.49
N GLU A 161 31.71 -13.57 -37.23
CA GLU A 161 31.36 -14.68 -38.12
C GLU A 161 30.76 -14.13 -39.43
N GLU A 162 29.83 -13.19 -39.33
CA GLU A 162 29.27 -12.51 -40.51
C GLU A 162 30.34 -11.72 -41.29
N ALA A 163 31.30 -11.08 -40.62
CA ALA A 163 32.41 -10.40 -41.28
C ALA A 163 33.35 -11.40 -42.00
N ALA A 164 33.68 -12.52 -41.37
CA ALA A 164 34.50 -13.57 -41.97
C ALA A 164 33.78 -14.21 -43.17
N ASN A 165 32.48 -14.49 -43.04
CA ASN A 165 31.66 -15.03 -44.12
C ASN A 165 31.52 -14.04 -45.28
N SER A 166 31.32 -12.76 -44.99
CA SER A 166 31.31 -11.69 -45.99
C SER A 166 32.65 -11.57 -46.73
N GLN A 167 33.77 -11.63 -46.02
CA GLN A 167 35.12 -11.61 -46.61
C GLN A 167 35.38 -12.87 -47.46
N ALA A 168 34.96 -14.04 -46.98
CA ALA A 168 35.05 -15.29 -47.73
C ALA A 168 34.19 -15.25 -48.99
N LEU A 169 32.98 -14.68 -48.92
CA LEU A 169 32.08 -14.49 -50.05
C LEU A 169 32.69 -13.54 -51.09
N ALA A 170 33.22 -12.39 -50.68
CA ALA A 170 33.91 -11.46 -51.57
C ALA A 170 35.11 -12.13 -52.27
N THR A 171 35.87 -12.95 -51.53
CA THR A 171 36.99 -13.72 -52.08
C THR A 171 36.50 -14.76 -53.09
N ARG A 172 35.42 -15.50 -52.79
CA ARG A 172 34.79 -16.44 -53.71
C ARG A 172 34.26 -15.77 -54.98
N GLN A 173 33.65 -14.59 -54.86
CA GLN A 173 33.18 -13.82 -56.02
C GLN A 173 34.35 -13.35 -56.90
N SER A 174 35.44 -12.85 -56.30
CA SER A 174 36.66 -12.49 -57.04
C SER A 174 37.28 -13.69 -57.78
N ILE A 175 37.34 -14.86 -57.13
CA ILE A 175 37.79 -16.11 -57.76
C ILE A 175 36.84 -16.54 -58.88
N ALA A 176 35.52 -16.47 -58.67
CA ALA A 176 34.53 -16.84 -59.69
C ALA A 176 34.61 -15.94 -60.93
N VAL A 177 34.80 -14.63 -60.75
CA VAL A 177 35.00 -13.68 -61.85
C VAL A 177 36.31 -13.96 -62.58
N SER A 178 37.41 -14.19 -61.84
CA SER A 178 38.72 -14.51 -62.43
C SER A 178 38.69 -15.85 -63.18
N ALA A 179 38.05 -16.87 -62.62
CA ALA A 179 37.88 -18.18 -63.25
C ALA A 179 37.00 -18.10 -64.51
N LEU A 180 35.94 -17.28 -64.51
CA LEU A 180 35.10 -17.04 -65.68
C LEU A 180 35.87 -16.28 -66.78
N ALA A 181 36.66 -15.28 -66.41
CA ALA A 181 37.53 -14.56 -67.35
C ALA A 181 38.55 -15.52 -67.98
N LEU A 182 39.18 -16.38 -67.16
CA LEU A 182 40.13 -17.38 -67.62
C LEU A 182 39.48 -18.44 -68.51
N ALA A 183 38.26 -18.88 -68.19
CA ALA A 183 37.49 -19.82 -69.01
C ALA A 183 37.12 -19.21 -70.38
N ASN A 184 36.67 -17.95 -70.42
CA ASN A 184 36.39 -17.25 -71.67
C ASN A 184 37.66 -17.06 -72.51
N GLN A 185 38.78 -16.71 -71.88
CA GLN A 185 40.06 -16.55 -72.56
C GLN A 185 40.59 -17.90 -73.07
N SER A 186 40.43 -18.99 -72.32
CA SER A 186 40.74 -20.35 -72.75
C SER A 186 39.91 -20.77 -73.96
N GLN A 187 38.59 -20.52 -73.96
CA GLN A 187 37.72 -20.80 -75.11
C GLN A 187 38.12 -20.00 -76.36
N GLN A 188 38.53 -18.73 -76.22
CA GLN A 188 39.04 -17.92 -77.33
C GLN A 188 40.40 -18.40 -77.86
N SER A 189 41.33 -18.77 -76.98
CA SER A 189 42.62 -19.34 -77.37
C SER A 189 42.48 -20.68 -78.10
N VAL A 190 41.55 -21.54 -77.68
CA VAL A 190 41.21 -22.78 -78.40
C VAL A 190 40.63 -22.48 -79.77
N LEU A 191 39.76 -21.46 -79.87
CA LEU A 191 39.22 -21.03 -81.15
C LEU A 191 40.28 -20.43 -82.09
N GLN A 192 41.32 -19.77 -81.55
CA GLN A 192 42.47 -19.30 -82.32
C GLN A 192 43.36 -20.44 -82.83
N LEU A 193 43.48 -21.53 -82.06
CA LEU A 193 44.26 -22.71 -82.42
C LEU A 193 43.59 -23.60 -83.47
N LEU A 194 42.25 -23.58 -83.52
CA LEU A 194 41.44 -24.35 -84.48
C LEU A 194 41.15 -23.58 -85.78
N ARG A 195 41.86 -22.48 -86.03
CA ARG A 195 41.73 -21.63 -87.22
C ARG A 195 42.96 -21.69 -88.10
#